data_AF-A0A2V5NYR3-F1
#
_entry.id   AF-A0A2V5NYR3-F1
#
_cell.length_a   1.000
_cell.length_b   1.000
_cell.length_c   1.000
_cell.angle_alpha   90.00
_cell.angle_beta   90.00
_cell.angle_gamma   90.00
#
_symmetry.space_group_name_H-M   'P 1'
#
loop_
_entity.id
_entity.type
_entity.pdbx_description
1 polymer ?
#
loop_
_entity_poly.entity_id
_entity_poly.type
_entity_poly.pdbx_seq_one_letter_code
_entity_poly.pdbx_strand_id
1 'polypeptide(L)'
;MKRPKVDDSLTLLAGFGKTEAICIDVLDNPATEEGILLKVMTRGPFEEGQQVWILDRDGSKVGAAVENVSKQTIDSEVTLSTVLPA
;
A
#
# COMPACT_ATOMS: atom_id res chain seq x y z
N MET A 1 -7.43 -0.30 11.74
CA MET A 1 -7.66 -0.41 10.29
C MET A 1 -8.09 -1.82 9.96
N LYS A 2 -9.16 -2.00 9.18
CA LYS A 2 -9.58 -3.33 8.72
C LYS A 2 -8.73 -3.78 7.52
N ARG A 3 -8.62 -5.09 7.31
CA ARG A 3 -7.97 -5.65 6.12
C ARG A 3 -8.62 -5.11 4.84
N PRO A 4 -7.87 -4.43 3.96
CA PRO A 4 -8.38 -3.97 2.68
C PRO A 4 -8.88 -5.13 1.81
N LYS A 5 -9.78 -4.81 0.89
CA LYS A 5 -10.28 -5.70 -0.14
C LYS A 5 -9.85 -5.19 -1.52
N VAL A 6 -9.90 -6.08 -2.50
CA VAL A 6 -9.81 -5.68 -3.91
C VAL A 6 -10.89 -4.64 -4.19
N ASP A 7 -10.54 -3.65 -5.01
CA ASP A 7 -11.30 -2.45 -5.37
C ASP A 7 -11.48 -1.41 -4.27
N ASP A 8 -10.93 -1.62 -3.05
CA ASP A 8 -10.92 -0.57 -2.04
C ASP A 8 -10.00 0.59 -2.48
N SER A 9 -10.53 1.81 -2.33
CA SER A 9 -9.73 3.03 -2.45
C SER A 9 -9.00 3.30 -1.15
N LEU A 10 -7.69 3.47 -1.25
CA LEU A 10 -6.77 3.77 -0.17
C LEU A 10 -6.17 5.16 -0.39
N THR A 11 -5.84 5.84 0.71
CA THR A 11 -5.00 7.04 0.65
C THR A 11 -3.62 6.69 1.18
N LEU A 12 -2.61 6.89 0.36
CA LEU A 12 -1.21 6.72 0.74
C LEU A 12 -0.61 8.09 1.07
N LEU A 13 0.20 8.16 2.13
CA LEU A 13 1.03 9.30 2.47
C LEU A 13 2.50 8.89 2.37
N ALA A 14 3.18 9.49 1.40
CA ALA A 14 4.60 9.32 1.11
C ALA A 14 5.36 10.63 1.32
N GLY A 15 6.70 10.59 1.15
CA GLY A 15 7.54 11.80 1.24
C GLY A 15 7.18 12.89 0.24
N PHE A 16 6.59 12.52 -0.91
CA PHE A 16 6.11 13.45 -1.93
C PHE A 16 4.68 13.96 -1.70
N GLY A 17 4.02 13.55 -0.60
CA GLY A 17 2.67 13.96 -0.26
C GLY A 17 1.64 12.82 -0.27
N LYS A 18 0.36 13.20 -0.32
CA LYS A 18 -0.75 12.24 -0.36
C LYS A 18 -1.09 11.86 -1.80
N THR A 19 -1.43 10.60 -2.02
CA THR A 19 -1.94 10.09 -3.29
C THR A 19 -3.01 9.04 -3.06
N GLU A 20 -3.92 8.89 -4.02
CA GLU A 20 -4.93 7.84 -4.01
C GLU A 20 -4.36 6.55 -4.62
N ALA A 21 -4.85 5.42 -4.15
CA ALA A 21 -4.48 4.11 -4.65
C ALA A 21 -5.71 3.22 -4.68
N ILE A 22 -5.80 2.34 -5.69
CA ILE A 22 -6.84 1.30 -5.74
C ILE A 22 -6.17 -0.04 -5.44
N CYS A 23 -6.68 -0.76 -4.45
CA CYS A 23 -6.20 -2.10 -4.16
C CYS A 23 -6.65 -3.08 -5.24
N ILE A 24 -5.69 -3.75 -5.89
CA ILE A 24 -5.97 -4.71 -6.96
C ILE A 24 -5.71 -6.17 -6.54
N ASP A 25 -4.95 -6.37 -5.47
CA ASP A 25 -4.67 -7.70 -4.92
C ASP A 25 -4.33 -7.62 -3.43
N VAL A 26 -4.70 -8.66 -2.67
CA VAL A 26 -4.46 -8.77 -1.23
C VAL A 26 -3.99 -10.19 -0.92
N LEU A 27 -2.72 -10.33 -0.57
CA LEU A 27 -2.08 -11.62 -0.30
C LEU A 27 -1.60 -11.67 1.14
N ASP A 28 -1.48 -12.87 1.71
CA ASP A 28 -0.72 -13.05 2.95
C ASP A 28 0.77 -12.92 2.64
N ASN A 29 1.52 -12.27 3.53
CA ASN A 29 2.96 -12.15 3.38
C ASN A 29 3.65 -13.33 4.07
N PRO A 30 4.23 -14.30 3.33
CA PRO A 30 4.90 -15.44 3.96
C PRO A 30 6.18 -15.05 4.72
N ALA A 31 6.71 -13.84 4.50
CA ALA A 31 7.92 -13.35 5.17
C ALA A 31 7.65 -12.76 6.57
N THR A 32 6.39 -12.55 6.96
CA THR A 32 6.05 -11.92 8.25
C THR A 32 4.77 -12.52 8.80
N GLU A 33 4.81 -13.00 10.05
CA GLU A 33 3.62 -13.50 10.74
C GLU A 33 2.56 -12.39 10.82
N GLU A 34 1.32 -12.70 10.43
CA GLU A 34 0.20 -11.74 10.27
C GLU A 34 0.43 -10.61 9.26
N GLY A 35 1.51 -10.67 8.48
CA GLY A 35 1.80 -9.72 7.41
C GLY A 35 0.90 -9.93 6.21
N ILE A 36 0.64 -8.85 5.48
CA ILE A 36 -0.07 -8.86 4.21
C ILE A 36 0.72 -8.10 3.15
N LEU A 37 0.53 -8.51 1.89
CA LEU A 37 0.96 -7.77 0.72
C LEU A 37 -0.26 -7.17 0.03
N LEU A 38 -0.23 -5.86 -0.18
CA LEU A 38 -1.25 -5.12 -0.93
C LEU A 38 -0.64 -4.71 -2.26
N LYS A 39 -1.16 -5.23 -3.37
CA LYS A 39 -0.86 -4.63 -4.67
C LYS A 39 -1.86 -3.53 -4.94
N VAL A 40 -1.35 -2.37 -5.32
CA VAL A 40 -2.17 -1.20 -5.57
C VAL A 40 -1.80 -0.54 -6.89
N MET A 41 -2.78 0.01 -7.58
CA MET A 41 -2.57 0.95 -8.68
C MET A 41 -2.58 2.36 -8.13
N THR A 42 -1.50 3.11 -8.33
CA THR A 42 -1.36 4.46 -7.79
C THR A 42 -0.42 5.33 -8.62
N ARG A 43 -0.57 6.65 -8.50
CA ARG A 43 0.33 7.64 -9.11
C ARG A 43 1.36 8.09 -8.11
N GLY A 44 2.61 8.15 -8.56
CA GLY A 44 3.67 8.82 -7.83
C GLY A 44 5.04 8.23 -8.13
N PRO A 45 6.10 8.94 -7.71
CA PRO A 45 7.48 8.47 -7.82
C PRO A 45 7.79 7.51 -6.67
N PHE A 46 7.12 6.35 -6.63
CA PHE A 46 7.43 5.31 -5.65
C PHE A 46 8.74 4.61 -6.00
N GLU A 47 9.52 4.28 -4.97
CA GLU A 47 10.77 3.54 -5.09
C GLU A 47 10.75 2.32 -4.16
N GLU A 48 11.41 1.23 -4.59
CA GLU A 48 11.57 0.04 -3.76
C GLU A 48 12.37 0.36 -2.48
N GLY A 49 11.96 -0.22 -1.35
CA GLY A 49 12.51 0.08 -0.03
C GLY A 49 11.97 1.35 0.63
N GLN A 50 11.18 2.16 -0.08
CA GLN A 50 10.55 3.35 0.48
C GLN A 50 9.52 2.96 1.56
N GLN A 51 9.43 3.76 2.62
CA GLN A 51 8.36 3.68 3.62
C GLN A 51 7.21 4.64 3.31
N VAL A 52 5.98 4.17 3.48
CA VAL A 52 4.75 4.95 3.29
C VAL A 52 3.75 4.68 4.40
N TRP A 53 2.73 5.52 4.50
CA TRP A 53 1.60 5.31 5.40
C TRP A 53 0.33 5.07 4.61
N ILE A 54 -0.39 4.01 4.93
CA ILE A 54 -1.78 3.80 4.51
C ILE A 54 -2.65 4.53 5.53
N LEU A 55 -3.48 5.46 5.06
CA LEU A 55 -4.39 6.23 5.90
C LEU A 55 -5.76 5.55 5.93
N ASP A 56 -6.30 5.34 7.12
CA ASP A 56 -7.70 4.91 7.32
C ASP A 56 -8.63 6.13 7.36
N ARG A 57 -9.93 5.88 7.17
CA ARG A 57 -10.99 6.91 7.19
C ARG A 57 -11.12 7.59 8.55
N ASP A 58 -10.73 6.91 9.62
CA ASP A 58 -10.73 7.45 10.99
C ASP A 58 -9.48 8.31 11.31
N GLY A 59 -8.56 8.45 10.36
CA GLY A 59 -7.31 9.21 10.52
C GLY A 59 -6.14 8.39 11.08
N SER A 60 -6.37 7.12 11.44
CA SER A 60 -5.32 6.17 11.80
C SER A 60 -4.40 5.91 10.62
N LYS A 61 -3.16 5.50 10.91
CA LYS A 61 -2.14 5.21 9.91
C LYS A 61 -1.51 3.86 10.16
N VAL A 62 -1.30 3.10 9.11
CA VAL A 62 -0.54 1.85 9.14
C VAL A 62 0.71 2.05 8.27
N GLY A 63 1.88 1.72 8.81
CA GLY A 63 3.13 1.80 8.08
C GLY A 63 3.24 0.65 7.06
N ALA A 64 3.75 0.95 5.87
CA ALA A 64 3.99 -0.05 4.84
C ALA A 64 5.31 0.20 4.11
N ALA A 65 6.01 -0.88 3.80
CA ALA A 65 7.21 -0.86 2.96
C ALA A 65 6.81 -1.08 1.50
N VAL A 66 7.42 -0.34 0.58
CA VAL A 66 7.32 -0.59 -0.85
C VAL A 66 8.27 -1.74 -1.21
N GLU A 67 7.71 -2.91 -1.48
CA GLU A 67 8.47 -4.12 -1.85
C GLU A 67 8.76 -4.18 -3.35
N ASN A 68 7.89 -3.60 -4.18
CA ASN A 68 8.08 -3.60 -5.63
C ASN A 68 7.30 -2.46 -6.29
N VAL A 69 7.85 -1.95 -7.40
CA VAL A 69 7.19 -0.98 -8.26
C VAL A 69 7.28 -1.45 -9.71
N SER A 70 6.15 -1.76 -10.31
CA SER A 70 6.02 -2.11 -11.72
C SER A 70 5.29 -0.99 -12.47
N LYS A 71 6.02 -0.25 -13.29
CA LYS A 71 5.46 0.86 -14.06
C LYS A 71 4.69 0.30 -15.26
N GLN A 72 3.37 0.34 -15.19
CA GLN A 72 2.53 -0.10 -16.30
C GLN A 72 2.20 1.06 -17.27
N THR A 73 1.77 2.22 -16.76
CA THR A 73 1.44 3.39 -17.59
C THR A 73 1.73 4.71 -16.84
N ILE A 74 0.74 5.62 -16.74
CA ILE A 74 0.78 6.80 -15.86
C ILE A 74 0.71 6.35 -14.40
N ASP A 75 -0.06 5.30 -14.15
CA ASP A 75 -0.16 4.65 -12.86
C ASP A 75 0.88 3.52 -12.78
N SER A 76 1.44 3.33 -11.59
CA SER A 76 2.31 2.24 -11.25
C SER A 76 1.55 1.21 -10.43
N GLU A 77 1.84 -0.06 -10.68
CA GLU A 77 1.52 -1.12 -9.72
C GLU A 77 2.59 -1.08 -8.63
N VAL A 78 2.16 -0.98 -7.37
CA VAL A 78 3.04 -0.92 -6.21
C VAL A 78 2.65 -2.03 -5.25
N THR A 79 3.62 -2.85 -4.85
CA THR A 79 3.41 -3.87 -3.81
C THR A 79 3.83 -3.29 -2.46
N LEU A 80 2.89 -3.24 -1.52
CA LEU A 80 3.08 -2.73 -0.17
C LEU A 80 3.07 -3.90 0.81
N SER A 81 4.12 -4.03 1.62
CA SER A 81 4.18 -4.96 2.75
C SER A 81 3.81 -4.25 4.03
N THR A 82 2.87 -4.81 4.79
CA THR A 82 2.41 -4.22 6.04
C THR A 82 1.89 -5.28 7.02
N VAL A 83 1.81 -4.91 8.30
CA VAL A 83 1.14 -5.68 9.35
C VAL A 83 -0.02 -4.85 9.85
N LEU A 84 -1.22 -5.41 9.81
CA LEU A 84 -2.41 -4.72 10.28
C LEU A 84 -2.52 -4.86 11.81
N PRO A 85 -2.84 -3.78 12.53
CA PRO A 85 -3.16 -3.89 13.95
C PRO A 85 -4.44 -4.73 14.14
N ALA A 86 -4.43 -5.57 15.18
CA ALA A 86 -5.55 -6.43 15.57
C ALA A 86 -6.86 -5.66 15.84
#